data_AF-A0A8H3XFC0-F1
#
_entry.id   AF-A0A8H3XFC0-F1
#
_cell.length_a   1.000
_cell.length_b   1.000
_cell.length_c   1.000
_cell.angle_alpha   90.00
_cell.angle_beta   90.00
_cell.angle_gamma   90.00
#
_symmetry.space_group_name_H-M   'P 1'
#
loop_
_entity.id
_entity.type
_entity.pdbx_description
1 polymer ?
#
loop_
_entity_poly.entity_id
_entity_poly.type
_entity_poly.pdbx_seq_one_letter_code
_entity_poly.pdbx_strand_id
1 'polypeptide(L)'
;MTLTKPTFDVIRRLIPPLSPDFHKGQAGRVCVIGGSDDYTGAPYFSAISALKLGADMAHVVCQPTAAIAIKNYSPDLMVHPYMRKYDKNPDLTSEEIIDNVSSLFKRTHVLTIGPGLSRDKMMLECTKGIILKAKEEHIPMVIDADGLFLIQNNPEIIKDYSEAILTPNVNEFRRLCETMRIEFEDDHKGELAQKLSQAFGGVTIVQKGKNDLISNGNSIFLVDHKSGLKRCGGQGDILTGLISTFVAWGVAYKKNIWQHDNSISPTDIPMLASFAGCTINRECSWAAFSKLGRSVQTSDMIPEIGPSFQRLFESNLSKL
;
A
#
# COMPACT_ATOMS: atom_id res chain seq x y z
N MET A 1 9.27 18.69 18.41
CA MET A 1 9.85 17.97 17.26
C MET A 1 9.46 18.67 15.96
N THR A 2 10.26 18.58 14.90
CA THR A 2 10.04 19.33 13.64
C THR A 2 9.42 18.43 12.59
N LEU A 3 8.26 18.80 12.07
CA LEU A 3 7.67 18.18 10.89
C LEU A 3 8.58 18.44 9.69
N THR A 4 8.93 17.40 8.96
CA THR A 4 9.81 17.51 7.79
C THR A 4 9.09 17.13 6.50
N LYS A 5 9.64 17.57 5.37
CA LYS A 5 9.17 17.17 4.04
C LYS A 5 10.40 16.77 3.22
N PRO A 6 10.49 15.52 2.74
CA PRO A 6 11.54 15.16 1.81
C PRO A 6 11.39 15.96 0.51
N THR A 7 12.51 16.35 -0.09
CA THR A 7 12.51 16.95 -1.43
C THR A 7 12.14 15.91 -2.47
N PHE A 8 11.43 16.31 -3.54
CA PHE A 8 11.10 15.38 -4.63
C PHE A 8 12.35 14.77 -5.31
N ASP A 9 13.51 15.44 -5.28
CA ASP A 9 14.76 14.87 -5.81
C ASP A 9 15.21 13.61 -5.08
N VAL A 10 14.99 13.51 -3.77
CA VAL A 10 15.29 12.30 -3.00
C VAL A 10 14.35 11.17 -3.43
N ILE A 11 13.06 11.47 -3.62
CA ILE A 11 12.07 10.48 -4.05
C ILE A 11 12.35 9.99 -5.47
N ARG A 12 12.77 10.87 -6.38
CA ARG A 12 13.12 10.51 -7.77
C ARG A 12 14.22 9.45 -7.84
N ARG A 13 15.13 9.39 -6.87
CA ARG A 13 16.17 8.36 -6.81
C ARG A 13 15.64 6.95 -6.56
N LEU A 14 14.41 6.81 -6.03
CA LEU A 14 13.73 5.51 -5.93
C LEU A 14 13.07 5.09 -7.23
N ILE A 15 12.89 5.99 -8.20
CA ILE A 15 12.17 5.69 -9.44
C ILE A 15 13.16 5.02 -10.41
N PRO A 16 12.90 3.79 -10.86
CA PRO A 16 13.76 3.12 -11.83
C PRO A 16 13.71 3.88 -13.17
N PRO A 17 14.86 4.06 -13.85
CA PRO A 17 14.86 4.68 -15.17
C PRO A 17 14.15 3.76 -16.17
N LEU A 18 13.49 4.35 -17.18
CA LEU A 18 13.03 3.58 -18.32
C LEU A 18 14.24 3.24 -19.20
N SER A 19 14.55 1.95 -19.34
CA SER A 19 15.69 1.46 -20.13
C SER A 19 15.29 0.24 -20.97
N PRO A 20 15.76 0.13 -22.23
CA PRO A 20 15.58 -1.07 -23.03
C PRO A 20 16.29 -2.31 -22.44
N ASP A 21 17.26 -2.10 -21.54
CA ASP A 21 18.00 -3.18 -20.89
C ASP A 21 17.21 -3.86 -19.75
N PHE A 22 16.06 -3.30 -19.36
CA PHE A 22 15.21 -3.89 -18.32
C PHE A 22 14.26 -4.93 -18.89
N HIS A 23 14.10 -6.02 -18.14
CA HIS A 23 13.16 -7.09 -18.42
C HIS A 23 11.93 -7.00 -17.51
N LYS A 24 10.80 -7.51 -18.02
CA LYS A 24 9.51 -7.52 -17.31
C LYS A 24 9.65 -8.10 -15.89
N GLY A 25 9.19 -7.33 -14.91
CA GLY A 25 9.16 -7.71 -13.50
C GLY A 25 10.37 -7.23 -12.70
N GLN A 26 11.36 -6.59 -13.32
CA GLN A 26 12.47 -5.97 -12.60
C GLN A 26 12.06 -4.65 -11.91
N ALA A 27 11.08 -3.93 -12.47
CA ALA A 27 10.65 -2.60 -12.01
C ALA A 27 9.27 -2.62 -11.33
N GLY A 28 8.97 -3.69 -10.58
CA GLY A 28 7.85 -3.69 -9.63
C GLY A 28 6.87 -4.85 -9.81
N ARG A 29 6.79 -5.71 -8.80
CA ARG A 29 5.85 -6.82 -8.73
C ARG A 29 5.04 -6.69 -7.45
N VAL A 30 3.81 -6.21 -7.56
CA VAL A 30 2.91 -5.95 -6.44
C VAL A 30 1.92 -7.10 -6.33
N CYS A 31 1.68 -7.61 -5.12
CA CYS A 31 0.64 -8.61 -4.89
C CYS A 31 -0.35 -8.13 -3.83
N VAL A 32 -1.62 -7.98 -4.22
CA VAL A 32 -2.71 -7.54 -3.34
C VAL A 32 -3.43 -8.78 -2.78
N ILE A 33 -3.46 -8.92 -1.46
CA ILE A 33 -4.19 -9.93 -0.72
C ILE A 33 -5.48 -9.30 -0.17
N GLY A 34 -6.63 -9.75 -0.68
CA GLY A 34 -7.91 -9.15 -0.34
C GLY A 34 -9.06 -9.78 -1.13
N GLY A 35 -10.07 -8.99 -1.48
CA GLY A 35 -11.18 -9.42 -2.34
C GLY A 35 -12.04 -10.57 -1.81
N SER A 36 -13.16 -10.22 -1.21
CA SER A 36 -14.20 -11.17 -0.80
C SER A 36 -15.45 -11.08 -1.68
N ASP A 37 -16.42 -11.96 -1.43
CA ASP A 37 -17.72 -12.02 -2.12
C ASP A 37 -18.30 -10.64 -2.51
N ASP A 38 -18.41 -9.72 -1.54
CA ASP A 38 -19.03 -8.40 -1.75
C ASP A 38 -18.04 -7.27 -2.10
N TYR A 39 -16.74 -7.49 -1.89
CA TYR A 39 -15.73 -6.43 -1.92
C TYR A 39 -14.70 -6.68 -3.03
N THR A 40 -15.16 -6.60 -4.27
CA THR A 40 -14.33 -6.81 -5.47
C THR A 40 -13.64 -5.54 -5.98
N GLY A 41 -14.20 -4.37 -5.70
CA GLY A 41 -13.68 -3.08 -6.17
C GLY A 41 -12.38 -2.65 -5.49
N ALA A 42 -12.30 -2.81 -4.16
CA ALA A 42 -11.13 -2.43 -3.37
C ALA A 42 -9.80 -3.07 -3.83
N PRO A 43 -9.70 -4.42 -3.96
CA PRO A 43 -8.48 -5.04 -4.46
C PRO A 43 -8.16 -4.66 -5.91
N TYR A 44 -9.19 -4.42 -6.74
CA TYR A 44 -9.01 -3.91 -8.09
C TYR A 44 -8.38 -2.52 -8.09
N PHE A 45 -8.92 -1.56 -7.32
CA PHE A 45 -8.40 -0.20 -7.25
C PHE A 45 -6.94 -0.17 -6.77
N SER A 46 -6.60 -0.97 -5.76
CA SER A 46 -5.20 -1.09 -5.31
C SER A 46 -4.29 -1.63 -6.41
N ALA A 47 -4.65 -2.75 -7.04
CA ALA A 47 -3.81 -3.39 -8.04
C ALA A 47 -3.68 -2.58 -9.33
N ILE A 48 -4.78 -2.01 -9.84
CA ILE A 48 -4.76 -1.21 -11.06
C ILE A 48 -4.03 0.11 -10.86
N SER A 49 -4.13 0.74 -9.68
CA SER A 49 -3.35 1.93 -9.36
C SER A 49 -1.86 1.65 -9.32
N ALA A 50 -1.45 0.47 -8.85
CA ALA A 50 -0.05 0.06 -8.91
C ALA A 50 0.46 -0.01 -10.35
N LEU A 51 -0.29 -0.66 -11.25
CA LEU A 51 0.04 -0.73 -12.69
C LEU A 51 0.06 0.66 -13.34
N LYS A 52 -0.95 1.49 -13.08
CA LYS A 52 -1.07 2.83 -13.67
C LYS A 52 0.00 3.80 -13.20
N LEU A 53 0.60 3.57 -12.03
CA LEU A 53 1.75 4.33 -11.55
C LEU A 53 3.06 3.86 -12.20
N GLY A 54 3.18 2.56 -12.50
CA GLY A 54 4.36 2.02 -13.19
C GLY A 54 4.93 0.73 -12.61
N ALA A 55 4.17 -0.04 -11.81
CA ALA A 55 4.55 -1.41 -11.50
C ALA A 55 4.43 -2.28 -12.77
N ASP A 56 5.44 -3.11 -13.05
CA ASP A 56 5.43 -4.02 -14.21
C ASP A 56 4.30 -5.06 -14.14
N MET A 57 3.98 -5.51 -12.92
CA MET A 57 3.09 -6.63 -12.67
C MET A 57 2.29 -6.42 -11.39
N ALA A 58 0.98 -6.67 -11.46
CA ALA A 58 0.09 -6.67 -10.32
C ALA A 58 -0.67 -8.00 -10.23
N HIS A 59 -0.53 -8.65 -9.08
CA HIS A 59 -1.23 -9.87 -8.71
C HIS A 59 -2.36 -9.52 -7.75
N VAL A 60 -3.50 -10.20 -7.85
CA VAL A 60 -4.58 -10.12 -6.88
C VAL A 60 -4.87 -11.53 -6.37
N VAL A 61 -4.68 -11.76 -5.08
CA VAL A 61 -5.04 -13.00 -4.39
C VAL A 61 -6.36 -12.75 -3.68
N CYS A 62 -7.40 -13.48 -4.07
CA CYS A 62 -8.76 -13.26 -3.60
C CYS A 62 -9.59 -14.53 -3.53
N GLN A 63 -10.86 -14.37 -3.14
CA GLN A 63 -11.83 -15.46 -3.21
C GLN A 63 -12.22 -15.78 -4.67
N PRO A 64 -12.61 -17.02 -5.00
CA PRO A 64 -13.04 -17.40 -6.36
C PRO A 64 -14.19 -16.56 -6.90
N THR A 65 -15.15 -16.21 -6.06
CA THR A 65 -16.30 -15.36 -6.39
C THR A 65 -15.86 -13.95 -6.79
N ALA A 66 -14.97 -13.34 -6.00
CA ALA A 66 -14.39 -12.04 -6.30
C ALA A 66 -13.54 -12.05 -7.58
N ALA A 67 -12.84 -13.17 -7.83
CA ALA A 67 -11.92 -13.28 -8.95
C ALA A 67 -12.61 -13.09 -10.30
N ILE A 68 -13.85 -13.57 -10.47
CA ILE A 68 -14.60 -13.42 -11.71
C ILE A 68 -14.81 -11.93 -12.02
N ALA A 69 -15.31 -11.16 -11.06
CA ALA A 69 -15.55 -9.73 -11.25
C ALA A 69 -14.23 -8.97 -11.53
N ILE A 70 -13.19 -9.23 -10.74
CA ILE A 70 -11.89 -8.52 -10.85
C ILE A 70 -11.24 -8.77 -12.21
N LYS A 71 -11.29 -10.01 -12.72
CA LYS A 71 -10.78 -10.36 -14.07
C LYS A 71 -11.51 -9.63 -15.20
N ASN A 72 -12.79 -9.27 -15.00
CA ASN A 72 -13.56 -8.52 -15.98
C ASN A 72 -13.27 -7.01 -15.95
N TYR A 73 -12.74 -6.48 -14.84
CA TYR A 73 -12.40 -5.06 -14.75
C TYR A 73 -11.13 -4.69 -15.53
N SER A 74 -10.14 -5.60 -15.59
CA SER A 74 -8.94 -5.39 -16.41
C SER A 74 -8.27 -6.73 -16.76
N PRO A 75 -7.90 -6.94 -18.04
CA PRO A 75 -7.13 -8.12 -18.46
C PRO A 75 -5.65 -8.05 -18.07
N ASP A 76 -5.16 -6.90 -17.62
CA ASP A 76 -3.75 -6.70 -17.24
C ASP A 76 -3.42 -7.28 -15.85
N LEU A 77 -4.45 -7.54 -15.03
CA LEU A 77 -4.30 -8.08 -13.68
C LEU A 77 -4.17 -9.61 -13.68
N MET A 78 -3.20 -10.15 -12.95
CA MET A 78 -3.11 -11.58 -12.69
C MET A 78 -3.87 -11.94 -11.42
N VAL A 79 -5.04 -12.55 -11.58
CA VAL A 79 -5.95 -12.82 -10.47
C VAL A 79 -5.93 -14.30 -10.06
N HIS A 80 -5.56 -14.55 -8.80
CA HIS A 80 -5.32 -15.84 -8.17
C HIS A 80 -6.43 -16.14 -7.13
N PRO A 81 -7.39 -17.02 -7.46
CA PRO A 81 -8.50 -17.34 -6.57
C PRO A 81 -8.09 -18.36 -5.50
N TYR A 82 -7.15 -18.02 -4.62
CA TYR A 82 -6.64 -18.93 -3.58
C TYR A 82 -7.37 -18.83 -2.25
N MET A 83 -7.90 -17.65 -1.89
CA MET A 83 -8.54 -17.44 -0.59
C MET A 83 -9.90 -18.16 -0.49
N ARG A 84 -10.30 -18.59 0.70
CA ARG A 84 -11.57 -19.30 0.94
C ARG A 84 -12.26 -18.77 2.20
N LYS A 85 -13.59 -18.90 2.21
CA LYS A 85 -14.43 -18.81 3.41
C LYS A 85 -14.62 -20.21 3.98
N TYR A 86 -14.84 -20.28 5.30
CA TYR A 86 -15.04 -21.55 6.02
C TYR A 86 -16.23 -22.37 5.50
N ASP A 87 -17.33 -21.71 5.13
CA ASP A 87 -18.61 -22.33 4.77
C ASP A 87 -18.67 -22.91 3.34
N LYS A 88 -17.73 -22.53 2.46
CA LYS A 88 -17.80 -22.84 1.03
C LYS A 88 -16.81 -23.90 0.54
N ASN A 89 -15.86 -24.34 1.36
CA ASN A 89 -14.91 -25.42 1.01
C ASN A 89 -14.29 -26.05 2.27
N PRO A 90 -14.87 -27.13 2.83
CA PRO A 90 -14.32 -27.79 4.01
C PRO A 90 -13.01 -28.56 3.73
N ASP A 91 -12.70 -28.81 2.46
CA ASP A 91 -11.61 -29.70 2.06
C ASP A 91 -10.23 -29.01 1.96
N LEU A 92 -10.18 -27.67 1.98
CA LEU A 92 -8.92 -26.92 1.94
C LEU A 92 -8.59 -26.39 3.33
N THR A 93 -7.43 -26.77 3.84
CA THR A 93 -6.90 -26.27 5.11
C THR A 93 -6.38 -24.83 4.95
N SER A 94 -6.32 -24.08 6.06
CA SER A 94 -5.69 -22.75 6.06
C SER A 94 -4.21 -22.84 5.64
N GLU A 95 -3.52 -23.91 6.03
CA GLU A 95 -2.11 -24.15 5.70
C GLU A 95 -1.87 -24.31 4.18
N GLU A 96 -2.70 -25.10 3.49
CA GLU A 96 -2.62 -25.24 2.03
C GLU A 96 -2.90 -23.92 1.30
N ILE A 97 -3.84 -23.11 1.80
CA ILE A 97 -4.10 -21.77 1.23
C ILE A 97 -2.87 -20.88 1.42
N ILE A 98 -2.29 -20.87 2.62
CA ILE A 98 -1.10 -20.10 2.94
C ILE A 98 0.06 -20.52 2.02
N ASP A 99 0.28 -21.81 1.79
CA ASP A 99 1.33 -22.32 0.90
C ASP A 99 1.12 -21.92 -0.56
N ASN A 100 -0.11 -22.04 -1.06
CA ASN A 100 -0.46 -21.61 -2.41
C ASN A 100 -0.16 -20.11 -2.62
N VAL A 101 -0.50 -19.27 -1.65
CA VAL A 101 -0.19 -17.83 -1.71
C VAL A 101 1.32 -17.58 -1.59
N SER A 102 2.00 -18.27 -0.66
CA SER A 102 3.44 -18.12 -0.42
C SER A 102 4.29 -18.52 -1.63
N SER A 103 3.78 -19.40 -2.49
CA SER A 103 4.44 -19.73 -3.77
C SER A 103 4.66 -18.52 -4.69
N LEU A 104 3.86 -17.46 -4.53
CA LEU A 104 3.97 -16.21 -5.29
C LEU A 104 5.06 -15.28 -4.76
N PHE A 105 5.57 -15.50 -3.56
CA PHE A 105 6.51 -14.60 -2.87
C PHE A 105 7.80 -14.39 -3.65
N LYS A 106 8.35 -15.44 -4.27
CA LYS A 106 9.54 -15.37 -5.13
C LYS A 106 9.39 -14.41 -6.32
N ARG A 107 8.14 -14.11 -6.69
CA ARG A 107 7.77 -13.23 -7.82
C ARG A 107 7.12 -11.94 -7.33
N THR A 108 7.32 -11.58 -6.07
CA THR A 108 6.67 -10.43 -5.44
C THR A 108 7.72 -9.55 -4.77
N HIS A 109 7.61 -8.24 -4.95
CA HIS A 109 8.46 -7.27 -4.25
C HIS A 109 7.76 -6.71 -3.01
N VAL A 110 6.43 -6.69 -2.98
CA VAL A 110 5.64 -6.15 -1.86
C VAL A 110 4.26 -6.79 -1.84
N LEU A 111 3.74 -7.02 -0.63
CA LEU A 111 2.36 -7.41 -0.40
C LEU A 111 1.53 -6.20 0.01
N THR A 112 0.40 -5.97 -0.66
CA THR A 112 -0.66 -5.09 -0.13
C THR A 112 -1.72 -5.97 0.53
N ILE A 113 -2.06 -5.74 1.79
CA ILE A 113 -2.96 -6.63 2.55
C ILE A 113 -4.14 -5.84 3.09
N GLY A 114 -5.36 -6.32 2.82
CA GLY A 114 -6.58 -5.78 3.41
C GLY A 114 -7.64 -5.24 2.46
N PRO A 115 -7.35 -4.69 1.26
CA PRO A 115 -8.36 -4.19 0.33
C PRO A 115 -9.45 -5.23 0.02
N GLY A 116 -10.63 -5.06 0.58
CA GLY A 116 -11.76 -5.98 0.45
C GLY A 116 -11.55 -7.36 1.09
N LEU A 117 -10.69 -7.50 2.11
CA LEU A 117 -10.38 -8.78 2.73
C LEU A 117 -11.58 -9.42 3.45
N SER A 118 -12.50 -8.61 3.96
CA SER A 118 -13.57 -8.99 4.90
C SER A 118 -13.06 -9.45 6.26
N ARG A 119 -14.00 -9.74 7.18
CA ARG A 119 -13.72 -10.23 8.54
C ARG A 119 -14.15 -11.67 8.76
N ASP A 120 -14.30 -12.43 7.67
CA ASP A 120 -14.51 -13.87 7.78
C ASP A 120 -13.35 -14.54 8.52
N LYS A 121 -13.67 -15.51 9.39
CA LYS A 121 -12.67 -16.14 10.26
C LYS A 121 -11.57 -16.82 9.46
N MET A 122 -11.91 -17.54 8.40
CA MET A 122 -10.92 -18.25 7.58
C MET A 122 -10.08 -17.29 6.74
N MET A 123 -10.68 -16.23 6.21
CA MET A 123 -9.94 -15.16 5.52
C MET A 123 -8.89 -14.51 6.43
N LEU A 124 -9.27 -14.19 7.68
CA LEU A 124 -8.37 -13.59 8.66
C LEU A 124 -7.27 -14.56 9.12
N GLU A 125 -7.60 -15.84 9.33
CA GLU A 125 -6.65 -16.88 9.71
C GLU A 125 -5.60 -17.12 8.62
N CYS A 126 -6.02 -17.28 7.37
CA CYS A 126 -5.11 -17.43 6.23
C CYS A 126 -4.22 -16.19 6.09
N THR A 127 -4.80 -15.00 6.21
CA THR A 127 -4.05 -13.74 6.11
C THR A 127 -3.02 -13.60 7.23
N LYS A 128 -3.34 -14.01 8.46
CA LYS A 128 -2.37 -14.06 9.57
C LYS A 128 -1.17 -14.94 9.22
N GLY A 129 -1.41 -16.13 8.70
CA GLY A 129 -0.34 -17.03 8.27
C GLY A 129 0.49 -16.49 7.10
N ILE A 130 -0.16 -15.84 6.13
CA ILE A 130 0.51 -15.16 5.01
C ILE A 130 1.43 -14.03 5.50
N ILE A 131 0.97 -13.21 6.45
CA ILE A 131 1.78 -12.14 7.05
C ILE A 131 3.01 -12.72 7.76
N LEU A 132 2.85 -13.79 8.54
CA LEU A 132 3.95 -14.42 9.27
C LEU A 132 5.00 -14.98 8.30
N LYS A 133 4.60 -15.73 7.26
CA LYS A 133 5.54 -16.22 6.24
C LYS A 133 6.19 -15.09 5.45
N ALA A 134 5.46 -14.03 5.12
CA ALA A 134 6.02 -12.88 4.41
C ALA A 134 7.07 -12.15 5.26
N LYS A 135 6.86 -12.06 6.57
CA LYS A 135 7.84 -11.52 7.54
C LYS A 135 9.09 -12.40 7.64
N GLU A 136 8.94 -13.72 7.67
CA GLU A 136 10.06 -14.68 7.65
C GLU A 136 10.91 -14.56 6.38
N GLU A 137 10.27 -14.32 5.23
CA GLU A 137 10.92 -14.15 3.92
C GLU A 137 11.36 -12.69 3.63
N HIS A 138 11.24 -11.79 4.61
CA HIS A 138 11.60 -10.37 4.49
C HIS A 138 10.93 -9.66 3.29
N ILE A 139 9.64 -9.91 3.08
CA ILE A 139 8.85 -9.24 2.05
C ILE A 139 8.18 -8.00 2.65
N PRO A 140 8.41 -6.80 2.09
CA PRO A 140 7.71 -5.59 2.52
C PRO A 140 6.18 -5.72 2.44
N MET A 141 5.48 -5.04 3.36
CA MET A 141 4.02 -5.12 3.45
C MET A 141 3.39 -3.73 3.59
N VAL A 142 2.33 -3.47 2.82
CA VAL A 142 1.44 -2.31 3.00
C VAL A 142 0.09 -2.83 3.47
N ILE A 143 -0.33 -2.45 4.67
CA ILE A 143 -1.52 -3.01 5.33
C ILE A 143 -2.56 -1.91 5.53
N ASP A 144 -3.77 -2.14 5.01
CA ASP A 144 -4.90 -1.20 5.04
C ASP A 144 -6.21 -1.90 5.43
N ALA A 145 -7.25 -1.13 5.71
CA ALA A 145 -8.62 -1.61 5.90
C ALA A 145 -8.74 -2.81 6.86
N ASP A 146 -9.35 -3.93 6.45
CA ASP A 146 -9.51 -5.10 7.31
C ASP A 146 -8.17 -5.84 7.60
N GLY A 147 -7.10 -5.53 6.86
CA GLY A 147 -5.74 -5.89 7.27
C GLY A 147 -5.36 -5.20 8.58
N LEU A 148 -5.71 -3.92 8.76
CA LEU A 148 -5.53 -3.21 10.03
C LEU A 148 -6.46 -3.75 11.12
N PHE A 149 -7.67 -4.21 10.76
CA PHE A 149 -8.52 -4.95 11.69
C PHE A 149 -7.84 -6.24 12.17
N LEU A 150 -7.09 -6.95 11.31
CA LEU A 150 -6.33 -8.12 11.75
C LEU A 150 -5.19 -7.71 12.71
N ILE A 151 -4.43 -6.67 12.36
CA ILE A 151 -3.32 -6.15 13.18
C ILE A 151 -3.80 -5.67 14.54
N GLN A 152 -4.91 -4.93 14.63
CA GLN A 152 -5.40 -4.42 15.93
C GLN A 152 -5.74 -5.56 16.91
N ASN A 153 -6.08 -6.74 16.40
CA ASN A 153 -6.43 -7.91 17.20
C ASN A 153 -5.22 -8.85 17.43
N ASN A 154 -4.15 -8.68 16.66
CA ASN A 154 -2.94 -9.51 16.67
C ASN A 154 -1.69 -8.63 16.43
N PRO A 155 -1.43 -7.62 17.28
CA PRO A 155 -0.37 -6.63 17.00
C PRO A 155 1.02 -7.26 16.87
N GLU A 156 1.24 -8.41 17.48
CA GLU A 156 2.51 -9.16 17.46
C GLU A 156 2.95 -9.61 16.06
N ILE A 157 2.02 -9.80 15.12
CA ILE A 157 2.34 -10.41 13.82
C ILE A 157 3.16 -9.47 12.92
N ILE A 158 3.10 -8.16 13.17
CA ILE A 158 3.91 -7.15 12.46
C ILE A 158 4.85 -6.37 13.39
N LYS A 159 4.84 -6.65 14.69
CA LYS A 159 5.70 -5.95 15.64
C LYS A 159 7.18 -6.15 15.29
N ASP A 160 7.97 -5.10 15.42
CA ASP A 160 9.41 -5.06 15.13
C ASP A 160 9.74 -5.36 13.65
N TYR A 161 8.77 -5.14 12.74
CA TYR A 161 8.95 -5.33 11.31
C TYR A 161 8.93 -4.01 10.55
N SER A 162 10.07 -3.32 10.49
CA SER A 162 10.18 -2.00 9.86
C SER A 162 9.88 -1.95 8.36
N GLU A 163 9.82 -3.10 7.68
CA GLU A 163 9.39 -3.19 6.28
C GLU A 163 7.86 -3.22 6.10
N ALA A 164 7.09 -3.19 7.20
CA ALA A 164 5.65 -2.95 7.17
C ALA A 164 5.29 -1.45 7.21
N ILE A 165 4.21 -1.13 6.50
CA ILE A 165 3.56 0.18 6.46
C ILE A 165 2.08 -0.03 6.80
N LEU A 166 1.59 0.65 7.84
CA LEU A 166 0.17 0.69 8.19
C LEU A 166 -0.43 1.98 7.67
N THR A 167 -1.58 1.92 7.00
CA THR A 167 -2.23 3.12 6.44
C THR A 167 -3.58 3.47 7.08
N PRO A 168 -3.70 3.60 8.41
CA PRO A 168 -5.00 3.76 9.05
C PRO A 168 -5.69 5.09 8.71
N ASN A 169 -7.00 5.01 8.50
CA ASN A 169 -7.87 6.18 8.60
C ASN A 169 -8.02 6.64 10.06
N VAL A 170 -8.69 7.77 10.29
CA VAL A 170 -8.84 8.35 11.65
C VAL A 170 -9.44 7.35 12.67
N ASN A 171 -10.41 6.53 12.26
CA ASN A 171 -11.05 5.57 13.16
C ASN A 171 -10.17 4.34 13.39
N GLU A 172 -9.53 3.81 12.36
CA GLU A 172 -8.57 2.70 12.46
C GLU A 172 -7.36 3.10 13.32
N PHE A 173 -6.88 4.33 13.15
CA PHE A 173 -5.73 4.87 13.87
C PHE A 173 -6.04 4.96 15.37
N ARG A 174 -7.22 5.47 15.74
CA ARG A 174 -7.67 5.48 17.14
C ARG A 174 -7.69 4.08 17.75
N ARG A 175 -8.26 3.09 17.04
CA ARG A 175 -8.32 1.71 17.52
C ARG A 175 -6.93 1.11 17.71
N LEU A 176 -5.99 1.37 16.79
CA LEU A 176 -4.61 0.92 16.95
C LEU A 176 -3.94 1.58 18.18
N CYS A 177 -4.15 2.87 18.41
CA CYS A 177 -3.67 3.53 19.62
C CYS A 177 -4.25 2.90 20.89
N GLU A 178 -5.56 2.64 20.94
CA GLU A 178 -6.23 1.97 22.06
C GLU A 178 -5.64 0.57 22.31
N THR A 179 -5.49 -0.26 21.27
CA THR A 179 -4.85 -1.58 21.34
C THR A 179 -3.44 -1.48 21.93
N MET A 180 -2.67 -0.48 21.50
CA MET A 180 -1.28 -0.27 21.93
C MET A 180 -1.16 0.52 23.23
N ARG A 181 -2.29 0.80 23.91
CA ARG A 181 -2.36 1.56 25.17
C ARG A 181 -1.75 2.95 25.09
N ILE A 182 -1.94 3.61 23.95
CA ILE A 182 -1.53 5.00 23.72
C ILE A 182 -2.76 5.89 23.93
N GLU A 183 -2.63 6.86 24.83
CA GLU A 183 -3.68 7.83 25.11
C GLU A 183 -3.96 8.70 23.86
N PHE A 184 -5.24 8.76 23.47
CA PHE A 184 -5.66 9.46 22.26
C PHE A 184 -6.06 10.91 22.60
N GLU A 185 -5.11 11.82 22.51
CA GLU A 185 -5.31 13.25 22.73
C GLU A 185 -5.30 14.04 21.40
N ASP A 186 -5.55 15.36 21.46
CA ASP A 186 -5.51 16.20 20.26
C ASP A 186 -4.07 16.32 19.75
N ASP A 187 -3.80 15.72 18.59
CA ASP A 187 -2.45 15.57 18.05
C ASP A 187 -2.15 16.60 16.96
N HIS A 188 -1.76 17.80 17.39
CA HIS A 188 -1.43 18.88 16.47
C HIS A 188 -0.08 18.69 15.72
N LYS A 189 0.78 17.77 16.17
CA LYS A 189 2.18 17.67 15.68
C LYS A 189 2.61 16.27 15.20
N GLY A 190 1.70 15.30 15.16
CA GLY A 190 1.99 13.92 14.74
C GLY A 190 2.67 13.06 15.79
N GLU A 191 2.60 13.47 17.06
CA GLU A 191 3.20 12.76 18.18
C GLU A 191 2.54 11.39 18.39
N LEU A 192 1.24 11.25 18.09
CA LEU A 192 0.57 9.95 18.19
C LEU A 192 1.05 8.98 17.11
N ALA A 193 1.26 9.43 15.88
CA ALA A 193 1.78 8.55 14.81
C ALA A 193 3.17 8.03 15.16
N GLN A 194 4.00 8.89 15.76
CA GLN A 194 5.31 8.51 16.26
C GLN A 194 5.22 7.49 17.40
N LYS A 195 4.44 7.78 18.45
CA LYS A 195 4.24 6.86 19.59
C LYS A 195 3.72 5.50 19.12
N LEU A 196 2.77 5.50 18.18
CA LEU A 196 2.22 4.27 17.62
C LEU A 196 3.27 3.47 16.87
N SER A 197 4.07 4.13 16.04
CA SER A 197 5.18 3.49 15.33
C SER A 197 6.22 2.90 16.30
N GLN A 198 6.59 3.63 17.34
CA GLN A 198 7.50 3.14 18.40
C GLN A 198 6.92 1.93 19.13
N ALA A 199 5.63 1.94 19.46
CA ALA A 199 4.96 0.83 20.13
C ALA A 199 4.93 -0.44 19.25
N PHE A 200 4.88 -0.28 17.93
CA PHE A 200 5.02 -1.36 16.96
C PHE A 200 6.47 -1.71 16.61
N GLY A 201 7.48 -1.08 17.23
CA GLY A 201 8.89 -1.41 17.00
C GLY A 201 9.47 -0.81 15.70
N GLY A 202 9.02 0.37 15.30
CA GLY A 202 9.54 1.09 14.13
C GLY A 202 8.81 0.78 12.81
N VAL A 203 7.64 0.15 12.87
CA VAL A 203 6.72 -0.01 11.72
C VAL A 203 6.28 1.37 11.24
N THR A 204 6.29 1.62 9.93
CA THR A 204 5.88 2.93 9.41
C THR A 204 4.36 3.10 9.49
N ILE A 205 3.92 4.23 10.03
CA ILE A 205 2.51 4.57 10.20
C ILE A 205 2.18 5.76 9.30
N VAL A 206 1.19 5.59 8.42
CA VAL A 206 0.58 6.65 7.61
C VAL A 206 -0.77 6.99 8.21
N GLN A 207 -0.79 7.99 9.09
CA GLN A 207 -2.01 8.51 9.69
C GLN A 207 -2.74 9.38 8.66
N LYS A 208 -3.77 8.82 7.99
CA LYS A 208 -4.55 9.51 6.96
C LYS A 208 -5.45 10.57 7.58
N GLY A 209 -5.45 11.79 7.02
CA GLY A 209 -6.19 12.92 7.59
C GLY A 209 -6.40 14.10 6.63
N LYS A 210 -6.71 15.27 7.19
CA LYS A 210 -6.75 16.53 6.40
C LYS A 210 -5.39 16.76 5.75
N ASN A 211 -4.34 16.64 6.55
CA ASN A 211 -2.97 16.39 6.13
C ASN A 211 -2.62 14.97 6.57
N ASP A 212 -1.78 14.27 5.81
CA ASP A 212 -1.29 12.95 6.24
C ASP A 212 0.00 13.13 7.02
N LEU A 213 0.13 12.38 8.11
CA LEU A 213 1.32 12.33 8.95
C LEU A 213 1.93 10.95 8.84
N ILE A 214 3.22 10.88 8.53
CA ILE A 214 3.92 9.63 8.30
C ILE A 214 5.05 9.52 9.30
N SER A 215 5.13 8.43 10.07
CA SER A 215 6.20 8.25 11.05
C SER A 215 6.73 6.82 11.10
N ASN A 216 8.05 6.70 11.28
CA ASN A 216 8.77 5.47 11.61
C ASN A 216 9.21 5.43 13.08
N GLY A 217 8.63 6.29 13.92
CA GLY A 217 8.94 6.38 15.35
C GLY A 217 10.12 7.31 15.66
N ASN A 218 10.95 7.64 14.67
CA ASN A 218 12.10 8.54 14.83
C ASN A 218 11.88 9.89 14.14
N SER A 219 11.18 9.89 13.01
CA SER A 219 10.92 11.08 12.20
C SER A 219 9.44 11.18 11.85
N ILE A 220 9.00 12.39 11.49
CA ILE A 220 7.62 12.65 11.05
C ILE A 220 7.66 13.45 9.75
N PHE A 221 7.05 12.90 8.69
CA PHE A 221 6.78 13.61 7.45
C PHE A 221 5.36 14.16 7.42
N LEU A 222 5.22 15.39 6.93
CA LEU A 222 3.92 16.03 6.70
C LEU A 222 3.59 16.05 5.21
N VAL A 223 2.46 15.46 4.84
CA VAL A 223 1.88 15.60 3.49
C VAL A 223 0.67 16.53 3.56
N ASP A 224 0.87 17.78 3.17
CA ASP A 224 -0.14 18.83 3.08
C ASP A 224 -0.46 19.21 1.62
N HIS A 225 -0.18 18.30 0.68
CA HIS A 225 -0.49 18.48 -0.74
C HIS A 225 -2.00 18.68 -0.95
N LYS A 226 -2.35 19.50 -1.94
CA LYS A 226 -3.75 19.82 -2.26
C LYS A 226 -4.51 18.55 -2.67
N SER A 227 -5.74 18.42 -2.19
CA SER A 227 -6.64 17.29 -2.48
C SER A 227 -8.02 17.78 -2.92
N GLY A 228 -8.77 16.92 -3.61
CA GLY A 228 -10.17 17.14 -3.90
C GLY A 228 -11.04 17.17 -2.63
N LEU A 229 -12.18 17.84 -2.70
CA LEU A 229 -13.11 17.96 -1.56
C LEU A 229 -14.07 16.76 -1.44
N LYS A 230 -14.28 16.02 -2.53
CA LYS A 230 -15.12 14.82 -2.53
C LYS A 230 -14.32 13.64 -1.99
N ARG A 231 -14.92 12.93 -1.02
CA ARG A 231 -14.41 11.66 -0.51
C ARG A 231 -14.98 10.52 -1.35
N CYS A 232 -14.11 9.84 -2.11
CA CYS A 232 -14.47 8.64 -2.86
C CYS A 232 -14.17 7.41 -1.99
N GLY A 233 -15.04 6.39 -2.03
CA GLY A 233 -14.94 5.23 -1.13
C GLY A 233 -13.63 4.43 -1.28
N GLY A 234 -13.04 4.40 -2.48
CA GLY A 234 -11.83 3.63 -2.77
C GLY A 234 -10.55 4.47 -2.90
N GLN A 235 -10.55 5.73 -2.43
CA GLN A 235 -9.34 6.57 -2.45
C GLN A 235 -8.21 5.98 -1.58
N GLY A 236 -8.55 5.24 -0.52
CA GLY A 236 -7.58 4.49 0.28
C GLY A 236 -6.96 3.34 -0.51
N ASP A 237 -7.75 2.63 -1.31
CA ASP A 237 -7.26 1.54 -2.14
C ASP A 237 -6.26 2.05 -3.18
N ILE A 238 -6.55 3.18 -3.84
CA ILE A 238 -5.59 3.85 -4.75
C ILE A 238 -4.29 4.14 -4.00
N LEU A 239 -4.36 4.75 -2.80
CA LEU A 239 -3.18 5.05 -1.99
C LEU A 239 -2.30 3.81 -1.75
N THR A 240 -2.90 2.68 -1.36
CA THR A 240 -2.13 1.45 -1.11
C THR A 240 -1.41 0.95 -2.35
N GLY A 241 -2.05 1.01 -3.52
CA GLY A 241 -1.43 0.66 -4.80
C GLY A 241 -0.24 1.56 -5.11
N LEU A 242 -0.39 2.87 -4.88
CA LEU A 242 0.68 3.85 -5.10
C LEU A 242 1.87 3.62 -4.17
N ILE A 243 1.62 3.46 -2.86
CA ILE A 243 2.68 3.19 -1.87
C ILE A 243 3.40 1.88 -2.23
N SER A 244 2.66 0.81 -2.55
CA SER A 244 3.24 -0.47 -2.91
C SER A 244 4.13 -0.38 -4.14
N THR A 245 3.80 0.39 -5.17
CA THR A 245 4.70 0.58 -6.32
C THR A 245 6.02 1.23 -5.90
N PHE A 246 6.00 2.29 -5.07
CA PHE A 246 7.24 2.90 -4.58
C PHE A 246 8.04 1.97 -3.67
N VAL A 247 7.38 1.16 -2.83
CA VAL A 247 8.05 0.13 -2.03
C VAL A 247 8.71 -0.91 -2.94
N ALA A 248 8.00 -1.36 -4.00
CA ALA A 248 8.53 -2.32 -4.96
C ALA A 248 9.74 -1.77 -5.73
N TRP A 249 9.72 -0.48 -6.08
CA TRP A 249 10.89 0.21 -6.63
C TRP A 249 12.02 0.34 -5.62
N GLY A 250 11.72 0.60 -4.35
CA GLY A 250 12.71 0.58 -3.27
C GLY A 250 13.36 -0.80 -3.07
N VAL A 251 12.63 -1.89 -3.27
CA VAL A 251 13.22 -3.24 -3.29
C VAL A 251 14.18 -3.42 -4.46
N ALA A 252 13.82 -2.91 -5.65
CA ALA A 252 14.69 -2.93 -6.82
C ALA A 252 15.94 -2.04 -6.62
N TYR A 253 15.81 -0.89 -5.95
CA TYR A 253 16.91 -0.03 -5.52
C TYR A 253 17.86 -0.77 -4.57
N LYS A 254 17.34 -1.41 -3.51
CA LYS A 254 18.13 -2.24 -2.58
C LYS A 254 18.91 -3.35 -3.31
N LYS A 255 18.35 -3.89 -4.39
CA LYS A 255 18.96 -4.93 -5.22
C LYS A 255 19.91 -4.39 -6.30
N ASN A 256 20.13 -3.08 -6.37
CA ASN A 256 20.96 -2.41 -7.38
C ASN A 256 20.58 -2.84 -8.81
N ILE A 257 19.28 -2.93 -9.10
CA ILE A 257 18.79 -3.30 -10.43
C ILE A 257 19.21 -2.27 -11.50
N TRP A 258 19.50 -1.04 -11.09
CA TRP A 258 20.05 0.01 -11.94
C TRP A 258 21.16 0.77 -11.23
N GLN A 259 21.93 1.56 -11.98
CA GLN A 259 22.99 2.38 -11.42
C GLN A 259 22.42 3.60 -10.69
N HIS A 260 22.75 3.74 -9.40
CA HIS A 260 22.41 4.89 -8.57
C HIS A 260 23.49 5.18 -7.53
N ASP A 261 23.38 6.32 -6.86
CA ASP A 261 24.35 6.84 -5.89
C ASP A 261 24.34 6.13 -4.51
N ASN A 262 23.41 5.20 -4.29
CA ASN A 262 23.22 4.50 -3.00
C ASN A 262 22.99 5.45 -1.81
N SER A 263 22.46 6.64 -2.08
CA SER A 263 22.22 7.69 -1.08
C SER A 263 21.03 7.43 -0.14
N ILE A 264 20.12 6.52 -0.47
CA ILE A 264 18.93 6.26 0.34
C ILE A 264 19.18 5.07 1.26
N SER A 265 19.05 5.28 2.57
CA SER A 265 19.06 4.18 3.53
C SER A 265 17.87 3.25 3.29
N PRO A 266 18.05 1.92 3.29
CA PRO A 266 16.94 0.96 3.21
C PRO A 266 15.84 1.20 4.25
N THR A 267 16.19 1.73 5.42
CA THR A 267 15.25 2.05 6.52
C THR A 267 14.35 3.25 6.22
N ASP A 268 14.73 4.09 5.26
CA ASP A 268 13.99 5.31 4.90
C ASP A 268 13.00 5.06 3.76
N ILE A 269 13.15 3.93 3.04
CA ILE A 269 12.30 3.56 1.91
C ILE A 269 10.82 3.55 2.28
N PRO A 270 10.37 2.93 3.39
CA PRO A 270 8.95 2.95 3.76
C PRO A 270 8.39 4.37 3.97
N MET A 271 9.16 5.27 4.57
CA MET A 271 8.78 6.67 4.80
C MET A 271 8.69 7.45 3.47
N LEU A 272 9.69 7.30 2.60
CA LEU A 272 9.74 7.97 1.30
C LEU A 272 8.64 7.46 0.36
N ALA A 273 8.42 6.14 0.31
CA ALA A 273 7.35 5.53 -0.47
C ALA A 273 5.96 5.98 0.01
N SER A 274 5.75 6.02 1.32
CA SER A 274 4.52 6.54 1.91
C SER A 274 4.28 8.00 1.53
N PHE A 275 5.31 8.85 1.61
CA PHE A 275 5.19 10.27 1.26
C PHE A 275 4.86 10.46 -0.21
N ALA A 276 5.53 9.73 -1.10
CA ALA A 276 5.29 9.78 -2.53
C ALA A 276 3.86 9.33 -2.88
N GLY A 277 3.42 8.19 -2.32
CA GLY A 277 2.08 7.65 -2.50
C GLY A 277 0.99 8.60 -2.02
N CYS A 278 1.13 9.17 -0.82
CA CYS A 278 0.20 10.16 -0.28
C CYS A 278 0.12 11.42 -1.15
N THR A 279 1.27 11.92 -1.62
CA THR A 279 1.34 13.12 -2.45
C THR A 279 0.64 12.91 -3.80
N ILE A 280 0.93 11.81 -4.50
CA ILE A 280 0.27 11.48 -5.77
C ILE A 280 -1.22 11.25 -5.56
N ASN A 281 -1.62 10.54 -4.51
CA ASN A 281 -3.04 10.26 -4.26
C ASN A 281 -3.85 11.57 -4.09
N ARG A 282 -3.28 12.55 -3.37
CA ARG A 282 -3.86 13.87 -3.19
C ARG A 282 -3.92 14.65 -4.51
N GLU A 283 -2.86 14.61 -5.31
CA GLU A 283 -2.82 15.23 -6.64
C GLU A 283 -3.87 14.62 -7.58
N CYS A 284 -4.01 13.29 -7.61
CA CYS A 284 -5.01 12.59 -8.41
C CYS A 284 -6.43 12.98 -7.98
N SER A 285 -6.68 13.03 -6.66
CA SER A 285 -7.95 13.45 -6.09
C SER A 285 -8.29 14.88 -6.50
N TRP A 286 -7.31 15.79 -6.40
CA TRP A 286 -7.49 17.18 -6.81
C TRP A 286 -7.76 17.29 -8.32
N ALA A 287 -6.97 16.62 -9.16
CA ALA A 287 -7.12 16.66 -10.61
C ALA A 287 -8.48 16.13 -11.08
N ALA A 288 -8.92 14.98 -10.56
CA ALA A 288 -10.22 14.40 -10.90
C ALA A 288 -11.38 15.26 -10.38
N PHE A 289 -11.28 15.76 -9.14
CA PHE A 289 -12.26 16.67 -8.56
C PHE A 289 -12.36 17.99 -9.33
N SER A 290 -11.24 18.53 -9.81
CA SER A 290 -11.24 19.76 -10.62
C SER A 290 -11.96 19.60 -11.95
N LYS A 291 -12.07 18.37 -12.48
CA LYS A 291 -12.80 18.06 -13.72
C LYS A 291 -14.28 17.78 -13.48
N LEU A 292 -14.60 17.03 -12.42
CA LEU A 292 -15.93 16.44 -12.21
C LEU A 292 -16.69 16.99 -11.00
N GLY A 293 -16.02 17.73 -10.12
CA GLY A 293 -16.61 18.31 -8.92
C GLY A 293 -17.29 17.26 -8.05
N ARG A 294 -18.60 17.41 -7.83
CA ARG A 294 -19.38 16.54 -6.92
C ARG A 294 -19.46 15.09 -7.40
N SER A 295 -19.45 14.85 -8.71
CA SER A 295 -19.74 13.53 -9.29
C SER A 295 -18.54 12.59 -9.27
N VAL A 296 -17.32 13.09 -8.99
CA VAL A 296 -16.10 12.27 -9.00
C VAL A 296 -16.24 10.99 -8.15
N GLN A 297 -15.85 9.87 -8.74
CA GLN A 297 -15.77 8.54 -8.17
C GLN A 297 -14.33 8.06 -8.13
N THR A 298 -14.07 6.93 -7.45
CA THR A 298 -12.72 6.35 -7.38
C THR A 298 -12.16 6.02 -8.77
N SER A 299 -13.00 5.50 -9.66
CA SER A 299 -12.61 5.17 -11.04
C SER A 299 -12.09 6.38 -11.81
N ASP A 300 -12.59 7.58 -11.52
CA ASP A 300 -12.21 8.81 -12.21
C ASP A 300 -10.84 9.32 -11.76
N MET A 301 -10.33 8.84 -10.62
CA MET A 301 -8.97 9.16 -10.15
C MET A 301 -7.90 8.32 -10.86
N ILE A 302 -8.24 7.14 -11.38
CA ILE A 302 -7.27 6.22 -12.01
C ILE A 302 -6.59 6.86 -13.24
N PRO A 303 -7.31 7.51 -14.18
CA PRO A 303 -6.68 8.17 -15.33
C PRO A 303 -5.76 9.34 -14.94
N GLU A 304 -5.90 9.88 -13.73
CA GLU A 304 -5.07 10.99 -13.24
C GLU A 304 -3.73 10.53 -12.68
N ILE A 305 -3.52 9.22 -12.43
CA ILE A 305 -2.29 8.70 -11.81
C ILE A 305 -1.06 9.03 -12.65
N GLY A 306 -1.03 8.64 -13.92
CA GLY A 306 0.09 8.91 -14.83
C GLY A 306 0.39 10.41 -14.99
N PRO A 307 -0.60 11.25 -15.35
CA PRO A 307 -0.39 12.70 -15.44
C PRO A 307 0.08 13.35 -14.13
N SER A 308 -0.39 12.86 -12.98
CA SER A 308 0.00 13.38 -11.66
C SER A 308 1.43 12.98 -11.33
N PHE A 309 1.82 11.74 -11.62
CA PHE A 309 3.19 11.26 -11.50
C PHE A 309 4.15 12.09 -12.37
N GLN A 310 3.81 12.31 -13.64
CA GLN A 310 4.60 13.14 -14.56
C GLN A 310 4.80 14.56 -14.03
N ARG A 311 3.72 15.22 -13.57
CA ARG A 311 3.81 16.59 -13.02
C ARG A 311 4.72 16.67 -11.80
N LEU A 312 4.64 15.69 -10.89
CA LEU A 312 5.37 15.70 -9.64
C LEU A 312 6.84 15.25 -9.81
N PHE A 313 7.09 14.20 -10.59
CA PHE A 313 8.38 13.52 -10.60
C PHE A 313 9.15 13.63 -11.93
N GLU A 314 8.48 13.90 -13.06
CA GLU A 314 9.13 13.92 -14.39
C GLU A 314 9.11 15.29 -15.08
N SER A 315 8.49 16.31 -14.51
CA SER A 315 8.31 17.64 -15.14
C SER A 315 9.60 18.39 -15.48
N ASN A 316 10.75 18.00 -14.90
CA ASN A 316 12.08 18.53 -15.20
C ASN A 316 12.97 17.57 -16.01
N LEU A 317 12.49 16.37 -16.30
CA LEU A 317 13.15 15.47 -17.25
C LEU A 317 12.69 15.94 -18.63
N SER A 318 13.55 16.72 -19.31
CA SER A 318 13.38 17.03 -20.72
C SER A 318 12.95 15.77 -21.44
N LYS A 319 11.72 15.79 -22.00
CA LYS A 319 11.09 14.70 -22.75
C LYS A 319 12.17 13.93 -23.52
N LEU A 320 12.54 12.76 -23.00
CA LEU A 320 13.38 11.78 -23.67
C LEU A 320 12.64 11.27 -24.92
#